data_AF-A0AAW9RMV5-F1
#
_entry.id   AF-A0AAW9RMV5-F1
#
_cell.length_a   1.000
_cell.length_b   1.000
_cell.length_c   1.000
_cell.angle_alpha   90.00
_cell.angle_beta   90.00
_cell.angle_gamma   90.00
#
_symmetry.space_group_name_H-M   'P 1'
#
loop_
_entity.id
_entity.type
_entity.pdbx_description
1 polymer ?
#
loop_
_entity_poly.entity_id
_entity_poly.type
_entity_poly.pdbx_seq_one_letter_code
_entity_poly.pdbx_strand_id
1 'polypeptide(L)'
;MRLLEIASAEIGTKEIPGAEHNARILQYAQEAGFDWVNSDETPWCSIFLNWAVQKAGLQASKDARAQSWMEVGEAIAQPELGDIVLFGSSSNSIYHVGIFMGYSKECHFVFTLGGNQGDQVDISKFAASQVQGFRRLIDDPSKIFEVEMNPPSVPQPTPSPETNPEETFPETPEEKEFHQPALETKILVIPTLKLKFGDKGVAVEDLQYSLNIAGFDCGKPDGIFGPGTARAIRDLQLQGKINPNGTYNKKTRKFLEHLLSK
;
A
#
# COMPACT_ATOMS: atom_id res chain seq x y z
N MET A 1 -9.01 8.84 4.39
CA MET A 1 -8.52 10.09 5.06
C MET A 1 -8.32 9.95 6.57
N ARG A 2 -9.24 9.31 7.31
CA ARG A 2 -9.18 9.19 8.78
C ARG A 2 -7.85 8.69 9.37
N LEU A 3 -7.17 7.74 8.71
CA LEU A 3 -5.85 7.25 9.14
C LEU A 3 -4.80 8.36 9.24
N LEU A 4 -4.75 9.26 8.24
CA LEU A 4 -3.78 10.35 8.21
C LEU A 4 -4.06 11.39 9.30
N GLU A 5 -5.33 11.67 9.57
CA GLU A 5 -5.73 12.59 10.65
C GLU A 5 -5.28 12.04 12.01
N ILE A 6 -5.54 10.77 12.29
CA ILE A 6 -5.13 10.10 13.53
C ILE A 6 -3.61 10.08 13.66
N ALA A 7 -2.89 9.60 12.64
CA ALA A 7 -1.45 9.43 12.72
C ALA A 7 -0.70 10.77 12.76
N SER A 8 -1.18 11.79 12.04
CA SER A 8 -0.52 13.11 12.02
C SER A 8 -0.73 13.90 13.30
N ALA A 9 -1.81 13.65 14.04
CA ALA A 9 -2.03 14.25 15.35
C ALA A 9 -0.98 13.83 16.39
N GLU A 10 -0.29 12.70 16.17
CA GLU A 10 0.74 12.20 17.09
C GLU A 10 2.16 12.68 16.77
N ILE A 11 2.36 13.45 15.70
CA ILE A 11 3.68 13.97 15.30
C ILE A 11 4.32 14.72 16.47
N GLY A 12 5.58 14.38 16.78
CA GLY A 12 6.33 14.92 17.90
C GLY A 12 6.30 14.06 19.17
N THR A 13 5.46 13.02 19.24
CA THR A 13 5.56 12.01 20.31
C THR A 13 6.91 11.31 20.22
N LYS A 14 7.71 11.36 21.30
CA LYS A 14 9.11 10.90 21.33
C LYS A 14 9.40 10.01 22.53
N GLU A 15 10.22 8.98 22.36
CA GLU A 15 10.75 8.17 23.46
C GLU A 15 11.45 9.02 24.52
N ILE A 16 11.44 8.52 25.76
CA ILE A 16 12.25 9.07 26.83
C ILE A 16 13.44 8.13 27.02
N PRO A 17 14.68 8.54 26.71
CA PRO A 17 15.82 7.65 26.83
C PRO A 17 16.03 7.20 28.29
N GLY A 18 16.21 5.89 28.49
CA GLY A 18 16.63 5.34 29.78
C GLY A 18 15.51 4.63 30.55
N ALA A 19 15.40 4.89 31.85
CA ALA A 19 14.54 4.11 32.76
C ALA A 19 13.09 4.63 32.84
N GLU A 20 12.83 5.81 32.28
CA GLU A 20 11.48 6.36 32.13
C GLU A 20 10.98 6.03 30.73
N HIS A 21 9.66 5.85 30.58
CA HIS A 21 9.05 5.48 29.31
C HIS A 21 7.95 6.48 28.94
N ASN A 22 7.86 6.83 27.67
CA ASN A 22 6.78 7.69 27.22
C ASN A 22 5.42 6.98 27.35
N ALA A 23 4.56 7.48 28.25
CA ALA A 23 3.24 6.90 28.51
C ALA A 23 2.35 6.82 27.26
N ARG A 24 2.51 7.73 26.29
CA ARG A 24 1.77 7.71 25.03
C ARG A 24 2.19 6.55 24.13
N ILE A 25 3.50 6.24 24.08
CA ILE A 25 4.02 5.09 23.32
C ILE A 25 3.53 3.78 23.94
N LEU A 26 3.57 3.67 25.26
CA LEU A 26 3.00 2.50 25.97
C LEU A 26 1.48 2.38 25.75
N GLN A 27 0.77 3.50 25.68
CA GLN A 27 -0.66 3.51 25.38
C GLN A 27 -0.96 2.99 23.96
N TYR A 28 -0.14 3.28 22.96
CA TYR A 28 -0.29 2.67 21.63
C TYR A 28 -0.23 1.14 21.72
N ALA A 29 0.73 0.61 22.48
CA ALA A 29 0.89 -0.82 22.65
C ALA A 29 -0.32 -1.45 23.33
N GLN A 30 -0.75 -0.89 24.47
CA GLN A 30 -1.92 -1.38 25.20
C GLN A 30 -3.19 -1.35 24.32
N GLU A 31 -3.48 -0.21 23.68
CA GLU A 31 -4.69 -0.06 22.88
C GLU A 31 -4.69 -0.93 21.61
N ALA A 32 -3.50 -1.27 21.09
CA ALA A 32 -3.37 -2.17 19.95
C ALA A 32 -3.31 -3.67 20.34
N GLY A 33 -3.36 -3.99 21.64
CA GLY A 33 -3.38 -5.37 22.15
C GLY A 33 -2.00 -5.98 22.40
N PHE A 34 -0.96 -5.16 22.56
CA PHE A 34 0.41 -5.59 22.86
C PHE A 34 0.76 -5.38 24.35
N ASP A 35 -0.03 -5.97 25.25
CA ASP A 35 0.08 -5.80 26.71
C ASP A 35 1.45 -6.23 27.31
N TRP A 36 2.26 -6.97 26.54
CA TRP A 36 3.60 -7.39 26.91
C TRP A 36 4.66 -6.30 26.72
N VAL A 37 4.34 -5.21 26.02
CA VAL A 37 5.25 -4.08 25.78
C VAL A 37 5.18 -3.14 26.97
N ASN A 38 6.28 -3.04 27.71
CA ASN A 38 6.39 -2.23 28.92
C ASN A 38 7.53 -1.19 28.86
N SER A 39 8.17 -1.06 27.70
CA SER A 39 9.28 -0.13 27.46
C SER A 39 9.17 0.45 26.05
N ASP A 40 9.40 1.75 25.93
CA ASP A 40 9.43 2.49 24.65
C ASP A 40 10.70 2.23 23.81
N GLU A 41 11.68 1.52 24.37
CA GLU A 41 12.87 1.00 23.65
C GLU A 41 12.53 -0.22 22.76
N THR A 42 11.33 -0.80 22.91
CA THR A 42 10.87 -1.89 22.02
C THR A 42 10.53 -1.30 20.65
N PRO A 43 11.04 -1.82 19.52
CA PRO A 43 10.73 -1.27 18.21
C PRO A 43 9.22 -1.14 17.96
N TRP A 44 8.73 0.10 17.85
CA TRP A 44 7.29 0.40 17.93
C TRP A 44 6.70 1.00 16.64
N CYS A 45 7.39 0.92 15.50
CA CYS A 45 6.84 1.37 14.21
C CYS A 45 5.57 0.58 13.82
N SER A 46 5.60 -0.75 13.94
CA SER A 46 4.43 -1.60 13.67
C SER A 46 3.34 -1.43 14.74
N ILE A 47 3.74 -1.21 16.00
CA ILE A 47 2.82 -1.01 17.12
C ILE A 47 2.00 0.27 16.89
N PHE A 48 2.68 1.38 16.63
CA PHE A 48 2.06 2.65 16.29
C PHE A 48 1.12 2.51 15.09
N LEU A 49 1.55 1.83 14.03
CA LEU A 49 0.71 1.68 12.85
C LEU A 49 -0.52 0.81 13.13
N ASN A 50 -0.38 -0.28 13.89
CA ASN A 50 -1.51 -1.11 14.33
C ASN A 50 -2.53 -0.27 15.13
N TRP A 51 -2.05 0.52 16.08
CA TRP A 51 -2.90 1.45 16.83
C TRP A 51 -3.64 2.42 15.89
N ALA A 52 -2.92 3.10 14.99
CA ALA A 52 -3.49 4.11 14.11
C ALA A 52 -4.56 3.53 13.17
N VAL A 53 -4.32 2.37 12.56
CA VAL A 53 -5.28 1.75 11.64
C VAL A 53 -6.49 1.19 12.38
N GLN A 54 -6.32 0.66 13.59
CA GLN A 54 -7.45 0.20 14.42
C GLN A 54 -8.36 1.37 14.82
N LYS A 55 -7.79 2.53 15.17
CA LYS A 55 -8.56 3.76 15.42
C LYS A 55 -9.27 4.29 14.17
N ALA A 56 -8.67 4.05 12.99
CA ALA A 56 -9.27 4.39 11.71
C ALA A 56 -10.37 3.41 11.27
N GLY A 57 -10.50 2.24 11.90
CA GLY A 57 -11.43 1.18 11.49
C GLY A 57 -10.93 0.32 10.33
N LEU A 58 -9.62 0.34 10.08
CA LEU A 58 -8.96 -0.39 9.00
C LEU A 58 -8.33 -1.69 9.50
N GLN A 59 -8.06 -2.62 8.58
CA GLN A 59 -7.36 -3.86 8.87
C GLN A 59 -5.98 -3.61 9.49
N ALA A 60 -5.69 -4.31 10.58
CA ALA A 60 -4.41 -4.25 11.29
C ALA A 60 -3.63 -5.57 11.12
N SER A 61 -2.30 -5.51 11.12
CA SER A 61 -1.47 -6.72 11.07
C SER A 61 -1.52 -7.55 12.34
N LYS A 62 -1.83 -6.92 13.47
CA LYS A 62 -1.89 -7.49 14.83
C LYS A 62 -0.56 -8.09 15.29
N ASP A 63 0.54 -7.65 14.70
CA ASP A 63 1.90 -8.12 15.02
C ASP A 63 2.86 -6.93 15.11
N ALA A 64 3.71 -6.93 16.14
CA ALA A 64 4.69 -5.89 16.40
C ALA A 64 5.84 -5.85 15.37
N ARG A 65 5.97 -6.84 14.49
CA ARG A 65 6.98 -6.89 13.43
C ARG A 65 6.50 -6.21 12.16
N ALA A 66 7.32 -5.32 11.60
CA ALA A 66 7.04 -4.66 10.33
C ALA A 66 6.77 -5.65 9.17
N GLN A 67 7.43 -6.81 9.16
CA GLN A 67 7.25 -7.88 8.17
C GLN A 67 5.79 -8.34 8.01
N SER A 68 5.00 -8.33 9.08
CA SER A 68 3.61 -8.81 9.08
C SER A 68 2.70 -8.05 8.11
N TRP A 69 3.03 -6.78 7.83
CA TRP A 69 2.26 -5.94 6.92
C TRP A 69 2.35 -6.38 5.46
N MET A 70 3.30 -7.26 5.10
CA MET A 70 3.35 -7.90 3.78
C MET A 70 2.18 -8.87 3.52
N GLU A 71 1.29 -9.11 4.48
CA GLU A 71 0.12 -9.97 4.32
C GLU A 71 -1.22 -9.24 4.58
N VAL A 72 -1.19 -7.92 4.82
CA VAL A 72 -2.39 -7.13 5.17
C VAL A 72 -2.86 -6.28 4.01
N GLY A 73 -4.17 -6.25 3.75
CA GLY A 73 -4.75 -5.48 2.67
C GLY A 73 -4.28 -5.91 1.27
N GLU A 74 -4.53 -5.06 0.29
CA GLU A 74 -4.17 -5.29 -1.10
C GLU A 74 -2.73 -4.83 -1.38
N ALA A 75 -1.92 -5.68 -2.01
CA ALA A 75 -0.61 -5.28 -2.50
C ALA A 75 -0.76 -4.35 -3.71
N ILE A 76 -0.21 -3.14 -3.62
CA ILE A 76 -0.32 -2.13 -4.67
C ILE A 76 1.06 -1.66 -5.12
N ALA A 77 1.14 -1.10 -6.32
CA ALA A 77 2.38 -0.55 -6.85
C ALA A 77 2.31 0.94 -7.22
N GLN A 78 1.11 1.53 -7.24
CA GLN A 78 0.92 3.00 -7.30
C GLN A 78 0.33 3.47 -5.97
N PRO A 79 1.17 3.79 -4.97
CA PRO A 79 0.67 4.25 -3.69
C PRO A 79 0.03 5.64 -3.83
N GLU A 80 -1.09 5.80 -3.16
CA GLU A 80 -1.76 7.05 -2.88
C GLU A 80 -1.48 7.47 -1.43
N LEU A 81 -1.70 8.74 -1.16
CA LEU A 81 -1.53 9.31 0.17
C LEU A 81 -2.36 8.52 1.20
N GLY A 82 -1.70 7.94 2.21
CA GLY A 82 -2.35 7.12 3.23
C GLY A 82 -2.19 5.60 3.07
N ASP A 83 -1.66 5.11 1.95
CA ASP A 83 -1.30 3.70 1.81
C ASP A 83 -0.12 3.34 2.72
N ILE A 84 0.03 2.06 3.05
CA ILE A 84 1.14 1.58 3.87
C ILE A 84 2.36 1.36 2.99
N VAL A 85 3.54 1.75 3.48
CA VAL A 85 4.83 1.51 2.84
C VAL A 85 5.72 0.66 3.74
N LEU A 86 6.36 -0.36 3.17
CA LEU A 86 7.29 -1.23 3.87
C LEU A 86 8.73 -1.02 3.39
N PHE A 87 9.68 -1.00 4.32
CA PHE A 87 11.10 -0.87 4.04
C PHE A 87 11.89 -2.06 4.55
N GLY A 88 12.88 -2.46 3.78
CA GLY A 88 13.69 -3.63 4.07
C GLY A 88 15.10 -3.55 3.52
N SER A 89 15.89 -4.56 3.87
CA SER A 89 17.25 -4.75 3.36
C SER A 89 17.26 -5.37 1.97
N SER A 90 18.43 -5.39 1.33
CA SER A 90 18.66 -6.11 0.07
C SER A 90 18.51 -7.64 0.19
N SER A 91 18.37 -8.17 1.40
CA SER A 91 18.10 -9.59 1.69
C SER A 91 16.61 -9.86 1.97
N ASN A 92 15.73 -8.93 1.59
CA ASN A 92 14.27 -8.98 1.78
C ASN A 92 13.80 -9.06 3.25
N SER A 93 14.63 -8.66 4.22
CA SER A 93 14.18 -8.53 5.61
C SER A 93 13.51 -7.18 5.81
N ILE A 94 12.21 -7.16 6.12
CA ILE A 94 11.47 -5.93 6.40
C ILE A 94 11.80 -5.45 7.82
N TYR A 95 12.38 -4.26 7.92
CA TYR A 95 12.78 -3.67 9.21
C TYR A 95 11.92 -2.46 9.62
N HIS A 96 11.15 -1.87 8.69
CA HIS A 96 10.34 -0.69 9.00
C HIS A 96 9.03 -0.64 8.20
N VAL A 97 8.03 0.03 8.76
CA VAL A 97 6.72 0.25 8.16
C VAL A 97 6.22 1.65 8.52
N GLY A 98 5.46 2.27 7.62
CA GLY A 98 4.80 3.54 7.87
C GLY A 98 3.72 3.85 6.84
N ILE A 99 3.23 5.08 6.86
CA ILE A 99 2.18 5.59 6.00
C ILE A 99 2.82 6.45 4.91
N PHE A 100 2.53 6.13 3.65
CA PHE A 100 3.03 6.82 2.49
C PHE A 100 2.48 8.25 2.40
N MET A 101 3.39 9.22 2.36
CA MET A 101 3.09 10.65 2.26
C MET A 101 3.39 11.25 0.87
N GLY A 102 3.97 10.45 -0.04
CA GLY A 102 4.35 10.88 -1.39
C GLY A 102 5.81 10.62 -1.71
N TYR A 103 6.15 10.79 -3.00
CA TYR A 103 7.53 10.76 -3.47
C TYR A 103 8.15 12.16 -3.48
N SER A 104 9.49 12.23 -3.38
CA SER A 104 10.20 13.43 -3.81
C SER A 104 10.01 13.69 -5.30
N LYS A 105 10.26 14.93 -5.75
CA LYS A 105 10.08 15.33 -7.15
C LYS A 105 10.83 14.45 -8.15
N GLU A 106 12.01 13.99 -7.79
CA GLU A 106 12.87 13.09 -8.58
C GLU A 106 12.63 11.60 -8.28
N CYS A 107 11.67 11.28 -7.40
CA CYS A 107 11.31 9.95 -6.93
C CYS A 107 12.45 9.18 -6.23
N HIS A 108 13.53 9.84 -5.82
CA HIS A 108 14.61 9.18 -5.08
C HIS A 108 14.24 8.85 -3.63
N PHE A 109 13.24 9.56 -3.09
CA PHE A 109 12.81 9.39 -1.71
C PHE A 109 11.31 9.19 -1.61
N VAL A 110 10.92 8.47 -0.57
CA VAL A 110 9.53 8.35 -0.09
C VAL A 110 9.42 9.11 1.22
N PHE A 111 8.47 10.04 1.29
CA PHE A 111 8.06 10.66 2.55
C PHE A 111 7.13 9.69 3.29
N THR A 112 7.41 9.47 4.56
CA THR A 112 6.72 8.45 5.36
C THR A 112 6.35 9.02 6.72
N LEU A 113 5.06 9.02 7.03
CA LEU A 113 4.54 9.28 8.37
C LEU A 113 4.55 7.96 9.15
N GLY A 114 5.25 7.90 10.27
CA GLY A 114 5.34 6.68 11.05
C GLY A 114 5.89 6.92 12.44
N GLY A 115 5.70 5.92 13.30
CA GLY A 115 6.30 5.86 14.63
C GLY A 115 7.72 5.28 14.58
N ASN A 116 8.47 5.52 15.65
CA ASN A 116 9.84 5.07 15.83
C ASN A 116 10.81 5.51 14.70
N GLN A 117 10.64 6.73 14.19
CA GLN A 117 11.51 7.33 13.20
C GLN A 117 12.40 8.36 13.88
N GLY A 118 13.62 7.96 14.26
CA GLY A 118 14.45 8.75 15.16
C GLY A 118 13.83 8.86 16.55
N ASP A 119 13.31 7.73 17.04
CA ASP A 119 12.68 7.57 18.36
C ASP A 119 11.43 8.43 18.54
N GLN A 120 10.76 8.81 17.44
CA GLN A 120 9.56 9.64 17.46
C GLN A 120 8.54 9.32 16.36
N VAL A 121 7.33 9.85 16.51
CA VAL A 121 6.37 9.98 15.40
C VAL A 121 6.76 11.20 14.58
N ASP A 122 7.02 11.00 13.28
CA ASP A 122 7.46 12.07 12.38
C ASP A 122 7.13 11.75 10.91
N ILE A 123 7.30 12.75 10.03
CA ILE A 123 7.39 12.54 8.58
C ILE A 123 8.86 12.51 8.17
N SER A 124 9.41 11.31 8.02
CA SER A 124 10.79 11.10 7.61
C SER A 124 10.91 10.71 6.14
N LYS A 125 12.10 10.93 5.58
CA LYS A 125 12.45 10.54 4.20
C LYS A 125 13.22 9.22 4.21
N PHE A 126 12.80 8.29 3.37
CA PHE A 126 13.47 7.01 3.13
C PHE A 126 13.90 6.91 1.67
N ALA A 127 15.01 6.22 1.39
CA ALA A 127 15.41 6.01 0.01
C ALA A 127 14.38 5.10 -0.68
N ALA A 128 13.93 5.49 -1.88
CA ALA A 128 12.96 4.69 -2.63
C ALA A 128 13.48 3.27 -2.95
N SER A 129 14.81 3.09 -3.00
CA SER A 129 15.46 1.78 -3.16
C SER A 129 15.32 0.84 -1.96
N GLN A 130 14.88 1.35 -0.80
CA GLN A 130 14.65 0.53 0.40
C GLN A 130 13.21 0.00 0.46
N VAL A 131 12.31 0.52 -0.38
CA VAL A 131 10.92 0.09 -0.43
C VAL A 131 10.83 -1.35 -0.90
N GLN A 132 10.09 -2.16 -0.16
CA GLN A 132 9.85 -3.57 -0.48
C GLN A 132 8.42 -3.83 -0.93
N GLY A 133 7.49 -2.93 -0.62
CA GLY A 133 6.12 -3.02 -1.07
C GLY A 133 5.25 -1.89 -0.51
N PHE A 134 4.05 -1.78 -1.08
CA PHE A 134 3.00 -0.91 -0.59
C PHE A 134 1.72 -1.72 -0.37
N ARG A 135 0.90 -1.32 0.61
CA ARG A 135 -0.40 -1.94 0.88
C ARG A 135 -1.50 -0.91 0.93
N ARG A 136 -2.61 -1.18 0.25
CA ARG A 136 -3.86 -0.48 0.45
C ARG A 136 -4.68 -1.25 1.47
N LEU A 137 -4.95 -0.62 2.59
CA LEU A 137 -5.83 -1.20 3.61
C LEU A 137 -7.28 -0.99 3.18
N ILE A 138 -8.08 -2.02 3.38
CA ILE A 138 -9.53 -1.94 3.27
C ILE A 138 -10.14 -1.82 4.66
N ASP A 139 -11.39 -1.37 4.72
CA ASP A 139 -12.15 -1.33 5.98
C ASP A 139 -12.19 -2.72 6.61
N ASP A 140 -12.11 -2.78 7.93
CA ASP A 140 -12.26 -4.06 8.65
C ASP A 140 -13.73 -4.50 8.54
N PRO A 141 -14.05 -5.57 7.78
CA PRO A 141 -15.43 -5.98 7.58
C PRO A 141 -16.11 -6.36 8.90
N SER A 142 -15.37 -6.81 9.92
CA SER A 142 -15.94 -7.09 11.25
C SER A 142 -16.51 -5.84 11.92
N LYS A 143 -15.98 -4.66 11.60
CA LYS A 143 -16.48 -3.37 12.09
C LYS A 143 -17.61 -2.80 11.24
N ILE A 144 -17.68 -3.19 9.96
CA ILE A 144 -18.83 -2.85 9.10
C ILE A 144 -20.09 -3.56 9.62
N PHE A 145 -19.99 -4.85 9.95
CA PHE A 145 -21.12 -5.61 10.51
C PHE A 145 -21.56 -5.13 11.89
N GLU A 146 -20.64 -4.68 12.77
CA GLU A 146 -21.05 -4.07 14.05
C GLU A 146 -21.86 -2.78 13.86
N VAL A 147 -21.53 -1.95 12.87
CA VAL A 147 -22.29 -0.72 12.56
C VAL A 147 -23.63 -1.04 11.91
N GLU A 148 -23.71 -2.05 11.05
CA GLU A 148 -25.00 -2.52 10.49
C GLU A 148 -25.91 -3.16 11.55
N MET A 149 -25.34 -3.85 12.54
CA MET A 149 -26.09 -4.47 13.64
C MET A 149 -26.44 -3.49 14.78
N ASN A 150 -25.73 -2.36 14.88
CA ASN A 150 -26.05 -1.24 15.78
C ASN A 150 -26.16 0.05 14.97
N PRO A 151 -27.25 0.25 14.20
CA PRO A 151 -27.46 1.50 13.50
C PRO A 151 -27.52 2.65 14.51
N PRO A 152 -26.94 3.83 14.19
CA PRO A 152 -27.14 5.01 15.01
C PRO A 152 -28.64 5.26 15.14
N SER A 153 -29.09 5.60 16.35
CA SER A 153 -30.49 5.92 16.62
C SER A 153 -30.92 7.11 15.76
N VAL A 154 -31.48 6.82 14.59
CA VAL A 154 -32.06 7.83 13.71
C VAL A 154 -33.21 8.48 14.49
N PRO A 155 -33.23 9.81 14.65
CA PRO A 155 -34.37 10.48 15.25
C PRO A 155 -35.61 10.18 14.39
N GLN A 156 -36.63 9.57 15.00
CA GLN A 156 -37.86 9.16 14.32
C GLN A 156 -38.46 10.31 13.51
N PRO A 157 -38.68 10.16 12.19
CA PRO A 157 -39.59 11.04 11.48
C PRO A 157 -41.03 10.74 11.93
N THR A 158 -41.77 11.80 12.23
CA THR A 158 -43.21 11.75 12.53
C THR A 158 -44.01 11.12 11.38
N PRO A 159 -45.11 10.38 11.66
CA PRO A 159 -45.82 9.65 10.62
C PRO A 159 -46.73 10.58 9.82
N SER A 160 -46.80 10.33 8.51
CA SER A 160 -47.90 10.75 7.62
C SER A 160 -48.07 9.70 6.52
N PRO A 161 -49.28 9.56 5.95
CA PRO A 161 -49.90 8.26 5.79
C PRO A 161 -49.63 7.56 4.45
N GLU A 162 -49.81 6.25 4.52
CA GLU A 162 -49.78 5.22 3.47
C GLU A 162 -50.58 5.55 2.21
N THR A 163 -50.07 5.12 1.04
CA THR A 163 -50.83 4.37 0.03
C THR A 163 -49.91 3.56 -0.91
N ASN A 164 -50.23 2.25 -0.98
CA ASN A 164 -49.84 1.09 -1.83
C ASN A 164 -49.76 1.31 -3.37
N PRO A 165 -49.47 0.30 -4.24
CA PRO A 165 -48.95 -1.07 -4.01
C PRO A 165 -47.75 -1.51 -4.88
N GLU A 166 -47.20 -2.67 -4.48
CA GLU A 166 -46.35 -3.62 -5.21
C GLU A 166 -46.57 -3.72 -6.73
N GLU A 167 -45.47 -3.67 -7.49
CA GLU A 167 -45.38 -4.26 -8.82
C GLU A 167 -44.45 -5.47 -8.81
N THR A 168 -45.06 -6.64 -9.01
CA THR A 168 -44.42 -7.91 -9.30
C THR A 168 -43.98 -7.98 -10.76
N PHE A 169 -42.74 -8.40 -11.02
CA PHE A 169 -42.33 -8.91 -12.34
C PHE A 169 -41.62 -10.26 -12.20
N PRO A 170 -41.78 -11.14 -13.22
CA PRO A 170 -41.74 -12.59 -13.05
C PRO A 170 -40.33 -13.20 -13.12
N GLU A 171 -40.17 -14.35 -12.47
CA GLU A 171 -39.02 -15.23 -12.59
C GLU A 171 -39.00 -16.06 -13.88
N THR A 172 -37.77 -16.47 -14.23
CA THR A 172 -37.29 -17.63 -15.02
C THR A 172 -36.72 -17.35 -16.41
N PRO A 173 -35.77 -18.19 -16.94
CA PRO A 173 -35.15 -19.39 -16.35
C PRO A 173 -33.61 -19.41 -16.34
N GLU A 174 -33.07 -20.37 -15.58
CA GLU A 174 -31.67 -20.79 -15.52
C GLU A 174 -30.98 -20.92 -16.89
N GLU A 175 -29.87 -20.20 -17.08
CA GLU A 175 -28.84 -20.57 -18.07
C GLU A 175 -27.55 -20.97 -17.35
N LYS A 176 -27.12 -22.21 -17.63
CA LYS A 176 -25.81 -22.75 -17.27
C LYS A 176 -24.74 -22.01 -18.06
N GLU A 177 -24.06 -21.06 -17.44
CA GLU A 177 -22.81 -20.52 -17.99
C GLU A 177 -21.58 -21.16 -17.32
N PHE A 178 -20.66 -21.59 -18.18
CA PHE A 178 -19.39 -22.22 -17.85
C PHE A 178 -18.56 -21.35 -16.89
N HIS A 179 -18.13 -21.94 -15.78
CA HIS A 179 -17.01 -21.41 -15.00
C HIS A 179 -15.74 -21.36 -15.87
N GLN A 180 -15.42 -20.17 -16.39
CA GLN A 180 -14.03 -19.79 -16.56
C GLN A 180 -13.60 -19.15 -15.23
N PRO A 181 -12.53 -19.61 -14.56
CA PRO A 181 -11.96 -18.81 -13.50
C PRO A 181 -11.48 -17.51 -14.15
N ALA A 182 -12.07 -16.39 -13.73
CA ALA A 182 -11.62 -15.07 -14.11
C ALA A 182 -10.11 -14.99 -13.82
N LEU A 183 -9.32 -14.92 -14.88
CA LEU A 183 -7.93 -14.50 -14.80
C LEU A 183 -7.94 -13.14 -14.12
N GLU A 184 -7.51 -13.15 -12.84
CA GLU A 184 -7.36 -11.97 -12.01
C GLU A 184 -6.73 -10.85 -12.83
N THR A 185 -7.48 -9.78 -13.04
CA THR A 185 -6.98 -8.54 -13.63
C THR A 185 -5.95 -7.96 -12.68
N LYS A 186 -4.71 -8.46 -12.73
CA LYS A 186 -3.56 -7.79 -12.13
C LYS A 186 -3.51 -6.40 -12.76
N ILE A 187 -3.90 -5.38 -12.00
CA ILE A 187 -3.93 -3.99 -12.45
C ILE A 187 -2.55 -3.69 -13.03
N LEU A 188 -2.52 -3.23 -14.28
CA LEU A 188 -1.28 -2.95 -14.98
C LEU A 188 -0.58 -1.75 -14.36
N VAL A 189 0.41 -2.01 -13.51
CA VAL A 189 1.15 -0.95 -12.83
C VAL A 189 2.44 -0.62 -13.58
N ILE A 190 2.55 0.63 -14.01
CA ILE A 190 3.73 1.15 -14.71
C ILE A 190 4.58 1.95 -13.71
N PRO A 191 5.81 1.50 -13.40
CA PRO A 191 6.65 2.15 -12.40
C PRO A 191 6.95 3.61 -12.73
N THR A 192 6.97 4.44 -11.70
CA THR A 192 7.27 5.88 -11.83
C THR A 192 8.76 6.19 -11.68
N LEU A 193 9.48 5.29 -11.01
CA LEU A 193 10.91 5.37 -10.69
C LEU A 193 11.77 5.25 -11.94
N LYS A 194 12.94 5.89 -11.91
CA LYS A 194 13.99 5.62 -12.88
C LYS A 194 14.65 4.29 -12.50
N LEU A 195 14.56 3.31 -13.39
CA LEU A 195 15.12 1.97 -13.19
C LEU A 195 16.26 1.71 -14.18
N LYS A 196 17.31 1.05 -13.72
CA LYS A 196 18.51 0.71 -14.51
C LYS A 196 18.97 -0.71 -14.21
N PHE A 197 19.89 -1.19 -15.06
CA PHE A 197 20.53 -2.48 -14.89
C PHE A 197 21.10 -2.67 -13.48
N GLY A 198 20.77 -3.81 -12.86
CA GLY A 198 21.16 -4.16 -11.50
C GLY A 198 20.15 -3.78 -10.41
N ASP A 199 19.17 -2.92 -10.71
CA ASP A 199 18.09 -2.61 -9.76
C ASP A 199 17.24 -3.88 -9.50
N LYS A 200 16.64 -3.96 -8.30
CA LYS A 200 15.79 -5.07 -7.89
C LYS A 200 14.56 -4.59 -7.13
N GLY A 201 13.53 -5.42 -7.06
CA GLY A 201 12.33 -5.22 -6.26
C GLY A 201 11.04 -5.15 -7.09
N VAL A 202 9.92 -4.93 -6.41
CA VAL A 202 8.57 -4.94 -6.99
C VAL A 202 8.43 -3.99 -8.18
N ALA A 203 9.04 -2.80 -8.11
CA ALA A 203 9.03 -1.85 -9.22
C ALA A 203 9.70 -2.39 -10.49
N VAL A 204 10.71 -3.27 -10.37
CA VAL A 204 11.31 -3.92 -11.54
C VAL A 204 10.40 -5.02 -12.07
N GLU A 205 9.75 -5.77 -11.19
CA GLU A 205 8.80 -6.82 -11.56
C GLU A 205 7.61 -6.23 -12.33
N ASP A 206 7.05 -5.12 -11.86
CA ASP A 206 5.97 -4.38 -12.51
C ASP A 206 6.38 -3.84 -13.89
N LEU A 207 7.62 -3.34 -14.01
CA LEU A 207 8.17 -2.96 -15.31
C LEU A 207 8.24 -4.17 -16.25
N GLN A 208 8.70 -5.32 -15.76
CA GLN A 208 8.80 -6.54 -16.55
C GLN A 208 7.42 -7.02 -17.02
N TYR A 209 6.42 -7.03 -16.13
CA TYR A 209 5.03 -7.31 -16.50
C TYR A 209 4.53 -6.35 -17.58
N SER A 210 4.73 -5.04 -17.38
CA SER A 210 4.29 -4.00 -18.32
C SER A 210 4.96 -4.11 -19.69
N LEU A 211 6.26 -4.41 -19.72
CA LEU A 211 7.01 -4.62 -20.96
C LEU A 211 6.46 -5.82 -21.72
N ASN A 212 6.23 -6.95 -21.05
CA ASN A 212 5.71 -8.17 -21.67
C ASN A 212 4.29 -7.95 -22.24
N ILE A 213 3.42 -7.24 -21.52
CA ILE A 213 2.06 -6.91 -22.00
C ILE A 213 2.12 -5.97 -23.20
N ALA A 214 3.05 -5.01 -23.20
CA ALA A 214 3.28 -4.12 -24.34
C ALA A 214 3.98 -4.79 -25.53
N GLY A 215 4.30 -6.10 -25.44
CA GLY A 215 4.92 -6.89 -26.50
C GLY A 215 6.45 -6.89 -26.52
N PHE A 216 7.10 -6.35 -25.48
CA PHE A 216 8.56 -6.34 -25.33
C PHE A 216 9.00 -7.44 -24.36
N ASP A 217 9.38 -8.60 -24.90
CA ASP A 217 9.78 -9.75 -24.08
C ASP A 217 11.06 -9.49 -23.27
N CYS A 218 10.88 -9.38 -21.95
CA CYS A 218 11.94 -9.27 -20.97
C CYS A 218 12.21 -10.56 -20.18
N GLY A 219 11.51 -11.65 -20.50
CA GLY A 219 11.51 -12.90 -19.73
C GLY A 219 10.44 -12.93 -18.62
N LYS A 220 10.56 -13.91 -17.72
CA LYS A 220 9.66 -14.03 -16.56
C LYS A 220 9.88 -12.83 -15.61
N PRO A 221 8.82 -12.10 -15.21
CA PRO A 221 8.94 -11.10 -14.16
C PRO A 221 9.45 -11.73 -12.87
N ASP A 222 10.62 -11.29 -12.43
CA ASP A 222 11.36 -11.82 -11.29
C ASP A 222 11.87 -10.71 -10.35
N GLY A 223 11.57 -9.44 -10.69
CA GLY A 223 11.99 -8.29 -9.92
C GLY A 223 13.48 -7.99 -10.04
N ILE A 224 14.19 -8.56 -11.01
CA ILE A 224 15.64 -8.35 -11.21
C ILE A 224 15.88 -7.67 -12.57
N PHE A 225 16.49 -6.49 -12.54
CA PHE A 225 16.78 -5.75 -13.77
C PHE A 225 18.06 -6.31 -14.40
N GLY A 226 17.90 -7.43 -15.10
CA GLY A 226 18.97 -8.13 -15.81
C GLY A 226 19.09 -7.76 -17.29
N PRO A 227 19.86 -8.56 -18.05
CA PRO A 227 20.07 -8.36 -19.49
C PRO A 227 18.79 -8.39 -20.32
N GLY A 228 17.83 -9.25 -19.95
CA GLY A 228 16.52 -9.36 -20.62
C GLY A 228 15.72 -8.07 -20.54
N THR A 229 15.53 -7.55 -19.33
CA THR A 229 14.87 -6.26 -19.07
C THR A 229 15.57 -5.10 -19.78
N ALA A 230 16.91 -5.05 -19.74
CA ALA A 230 17.67 -4.02 -20.42
C ALA A 230 17.48 -4.05 -21.94
N ARG A 231 17.41 -5.25 -22.55
CA ARG A 231 17.12 -5.43 -23.98
C ARG A 231 15.71 -4.95 -24.32
N ALA A 232 14.70 -5.42 -23.60
CA ALA A 232 13.31 -5.03 -23.82
C ALA A 232 13.11 -3.50 -23.73
N ILE A 233 13.78 -2.83 -22.79
CA ILE A 233 13.73 -1.37 -22.69
C ILE A 233 14.40 -0.69 -23.89
N ARG A 234 15.53 -1.21 -24.39
CA ARG A 234 16.16 -0.65 -25.60
C ARG A 234 15.23 -0.78 -26.80
N ASP A 235 14.55 -1.91 -26.94
CA ASP A 235 13.61 -2.15 -28.04
C ASP A 235 12.40 -1.19 -27.95
N LEU A 236 11.83 -1.03 -26.75
CA LEU A 236 10.80 -0.03 -26.47
C LEU A 236 11.29 1.39 -26.81
N GLN A 237 12.51 1.75 -26.41
CA GLN A 237 13.10 3.05 -26.69
C GLN A 237 13.33 3.28 -28.18
N LEU A 238 13.80 2.27 -28.91
CA LEU A 238 13.96 2.31 -30.36
C LEU A 238 12.62 2.58 -31.05
N GLN A 239 11.57 1.86 -30.66
CA GLN A 239 10.22 2.06 -31.21
C GLN A 239 9.68 3.46 -30.88
N GLY A 240 9.95 3.97 -29.68
CA GLY A 240 9.57 5.32 -29.25
C GLY A 240 10.45 6.44 -29.79
N LYS A 241 11.46 6.14 -30.62
CA LYS A 241 12.48 7.10 -31.09
C LYS A 241 13.16 7.85 -29.92
N ILE A 242 13.33 7.16 -28.80
CA ILE A 242 14.06 7.59 -27.60
C ILE A 242 15.49 7.02 -27.70
N ASN A 243 16.49 7.72 -27.15
CA ASN A 243 17.86 7.18 -27.09
C ASN A 243 17.88 5.80 -26.39
N PRO A 244 18.28 4.71 -27.07
CA PRO A 244 18.16 3.33 -26.58
C PRO A 244 19.27 2.97 -25.59
N ASN A 245 19.33 3.71 -24.48
CA ASN A 245 20.35 3.54 -23.44
C ASN A 245 20.05 2.38 -22.47
N GLY A 246 18.88 1.74 -22.56
CA GLY A 246 18.49 0.62 -21.71
C GLY A 246 18.15 1.03 -20.27
N THR A 247 17.98 2.33 -20.01
CA THR A 247 17.54 2.86 -18.72
C THR A 247 16.07 3.29 -18.81
N TYR A 248 15.24 2.74 -17.94
CA TYR A 248 13.85 3.15 -17.81
C TYR A 248 13.77 4.50 -17.08
N ASN A 249 13.19 5.51 -17.72
CA ASN A 249 13.07 6.87 -17.19
C ASN A 249 11.72 7.48 -17.62
N LYS A 250 11.46 8.73 -17.22
CA LYS A 250 10.19 9.43 -17.50
C LYS A 250 9.79 9.44 -18.99
N LYS A 251 10.74 9.51 -19.93
CA LYS A 251 10.45 9.47 -21.37
C LYS A 251 10.04 8.06 -21.80
N THR A 252 10.81 7.05 -21.38
CA THR A 252 10.50 5.63 -21.64
C THR A 252 9.14 5.26 -21.06
N ARG A 253 8.88 5.66 -19.80
CA ARG A 253 7.61 5.49 -19.11
C ARG A 253 6.42 6.02 -19.90
N LYS A 254 6.46 7.30 -20.28
CA LYS A 254 5.37 7.93 -21.03
C LYS A 254 5.04 7.19 -22.32
N PHE A 255 6.06 6.66 -22.99
CA PHE A 255 5.86 5.89 -24.20
C PHE A 255 5.24 4.52 -23.90
N LEU A 256 5.69 3.83 -22.85
CA LEU A 256 5.09 2.59 -22.38
C LEU A 256 3.62 2.77 -21.98
N GLU A 257 3.30 3.83 -21.23
CA GLU A 257 1.92 4.22 -20.88
C GLU A 257 1.05 4.44 -22.13
N HIS A 258 1.59 5.10 -23.15
CA HIS A 258 0.88 5.31 -24.41
C HIS A 258 0.57 4.01 -25.16
N LEU A 259 1.44 2.99 -25.06
CA LEU A 259 1.20 1.69 -25.69
C LEU A 259 0.15 0.87 -24.95
N LEU A 260 0.11 0.99 -23.62
CA LEU A 260 -0.76 0.21 -22.74
C LEU A 260 -2.14 0.84 -22.51
N SER A 261 -2.36 2.06 -23.00
CA SER A 261 -3.64 2.78 -22.92
C SER A 261 -4.50 2.69 -24.18
N LYS A 262 -4.12 1.82 -25.12
CA LYS A 262 -4.86 1.54 -26.36
C LYS A 262 -5.48 0.15 -26.30
#